data_AF-A0A7X1GLV7-F1
#
_entry.id   AF-A0A7X1GLV7-F1
#
_cell.length_a   1.000
_cell.length_b   1.000
_cell.length_c   1.000
_cell.angle_alpha   90.00
_cell.angle_beta   90.00
_cell.angle_gamma   90.00
#
_symmetry.space_group_name_H-M   'P 1'
#
loop_
_entity.id
_entity.type
_entity.pdbx_description
1 polymer ?
#
loop_
_entity_poly.entity_id
_entity_poly.type
_entity_poly.pdbx_seq_one_letter_code
_entity_poly.pdbx_strand_id
1 'polypeptide(L)'
;MTIEKKLKSVLLFLGICLGIYVIFILYYLFGDGCWNCSPQDYYARGIAMIPEKDNNDLKKGVKYLKTAAKKGNIEAIIFLGELYLDYFPDAYITDNKGKIAALRSIVSANIKERESYFNELIKNQSFFDRKYSKMQFNLGMLYKVGLLKSEEKEEAYKKWLTISADNGNPLAIYQMGIYFNNQGKYIEALKWFTKAFDSSQEPASAIMIGDYYFYGKGMAKDYQRSIEWYQQALSAPSSPDISLWIKDREELNEWATQRLNIAEKKVCSKISKQLVIVKYRIIGGLNSFSIFTSDLNGNLIGKVKKQNGYILARSNIMIKSVSISKSTKVDSMSEGLHWVLTTYADNKYGVDKDFNFVITK
;
A
#
# COMPACT_ATOMS: atom_id res chain seq x y z
N MET A 1 12.73 82.65 -40.94
CA MET A 1 12.94 81.82 -39.74
C MET A 1 14.45 81.74 -39.49
N THR A 2 14.95 82.31 -38.40
CA THR A 2 16.38 82.44 -38.10
C THR A 2 17.06 81.06 -38.03
N ILE A 3 18.33 80.98 -38.45
CA ILE A 3 19.16 79.75 -38.44
C ILE A 3 19.10 79.07 -37.06
N GLU A 4 19.05 79.88 -36.00
CA GLU A 4 18.93 79.43 -34.62
C GLU A 4 17.64 78.63 -34.33
N LYS A 5 16.50 79.02 -34.91
CA LYS A 5 15.23 78.26 -34.78
C LYS A 5 15.31 76.92 -35.50
N LYS A 6 15.98 76.85 -36.67
CA LYS A 6 16.20 75.59 -37.38
C LYS A 6 17.13 74.66 -36.58
N LEU A 7 18.20 75.19 -35.99
CA LEU A 7 19.15 74.42 -35.19
C LEU A 7 18.49 73.83 -33.93
N LYS A 8 17.69 74.63 -33.21
CA LYS A 8 16.91 74.16 -32.05
C LYS A 8 15.92 73.04 -32.42
N SER A 9 15.27 73.15 -33.57
CA SER A 9 14.36 72.11 -34.08
C SER A 9 15.09 70.81 -34.40
N VAL A 10 16.27 70.89 -35.04
CA VAL A 10 17.09 69.70 -35.35
C VAL A 10 17.60 69.01 -34.08
N LEU A 11 18.06 69.77 -33.08
CA LEU A 11 18.50 69.23 -31.80
C LEU A 11 17.35 68.57 -31.03
N LEU A 12 16.16 69.16 -31.05
CA LEU A 12 14.96 68.57 -30.44
C LEU A 12 14.60 67.24 -31.11
N PHE A 13 14.64 67.19 -32.44
CA PHE A 13 14.35 65.97 -33.21
C PHE A 13 15.37 64.86 -32.92
N LEU A 14 16.67 65.18 -32.89
CA LEU A 14 17.73 64.23 -32.54
C LEU A 14 17.58 63.72 -31.09
N GLY A 15 17.20 64.57 -30.15
CA GLY A 15 16.91 64.17 -28.77
C GLY A 15 15.73 63.22 -28.66
N ILE A 16 14.66 63.46 -29.42
CA ILE A 16 13.49 62.56 -29.50
C ILE A 16 13.88 61.22 -30.13
N CYS A 17 14.65 61.22 -31.22
CA CYS A 17 15.13 59.99 -31.86
C CYS A 17 16.04 59.17 -30.92
N LEU A 18 16.95 59.82 -30.19
CA LEU A 18 17.77 59.16 -29.17
C LEU A 18 16.92 58.61 -28.02
N GLY A 19 15.91 59.37 -27.56
CA GLY A 19 14.97 58.92 -26.54
C GLY A 19 14.17 57.68 -26.98
N ILE A 20 13.63 57.69 -28.19
CA ILE A 20 12.91 56.54 -28.77
C ILE A 20 13.86 55.36 -28.95
N TYR A 21 15.09 55.58 -29.41
CA TYR A 21 16.10 54.53 -29.57
C TYR A 21 16.50 53.91 -28.22
N VAL A 22 16.66 54.72 -27.17
CA VAL A 22 16.88 54.24 -25.80
C VAL A 22 15.67 53.48 -25.29
N ILE A 23 14.44 53.96 -25.50
CA ILE A 23 13.23 53.22 -25.12
C ILE A 23 13.13 51.91 -25.90
N PHE A 24 13.52 51.87 -27.17
CA PHE A 24 13.53 50.67 -27.99
C PHE A 24 14.62 49.68 -27.53
N ILE A 25 15.81 50.16 -27.16
CA ILE A 25 16.87 49.37 -26.53
C ILE A 25 16.44 48.86 -25.17
N LEU A 26 15.81 49.69 -24.34
CA LEU A 26 15.24 49.28 -23.07
C LEU A 26 14.12 48.25 -23.29
N TYR A 27 13.27 48.43 -24.28
CA TYR A 27 12.26 47.44 -24.66
C TYR A 27 12.89 46.17 -25.25
N TYR A 28 14.08 46.20 -25.86
CA TYR A 28 14.74 44.99 -26.36
C TYR A 28 15.55 44.27 -25.27
N LEU A 29 16.18 45.03 -24.38
CA LEU A 29 16.91 44.54 -23.20
C LEU A 29 15.96 44.08 -22.08
N PHE A 30 14.78 44.69 -21.98
CA PHE A 30 13.77 44.45 -20.94
C PHE A 30 12.41 43.99 -21.51
N GLY A 31 12.29 43.67 -22.80
CA GLY A 31 11.01 43.29 -23.44
C GLY A 31 10.47 41.93 -23.04
N ASP A 32 11.37 41.04 -22.60
CA ASP A 32 11.03 39.82 -21.88
C ASP A 32 11.11 40.02 -20.34
N GLY A 33 11.49 41.21 -19.91
CA GLY A 33 11.94 41.56 -18.56
C GLY A 33 10.87 42.27 -17.75
N CYS A 34 10.16 41.50 -16.94
CA CYS A 34 9.29 42.01 -15.89
C CYS A 34 10.12 42.89 -14.92
N TRP A 35 9.83 44.19 -14.85
CA TRP A 35 10.54 45.14 -13.97
C TRP A 35 10.27 44.81 -12.51
N ASN A 36 11.32 44.49 -11.74
CA ASN A 36 11.26 44.11 -10.32
C ASN A 36 10.42 42.87 -9.99
N CYS A 37 10.43 41.86 -10.86
CA CYS A 37 9.56 40.71 -10.65
C CYS A 37 10.17 39.64 -9.76
N SER A 38 9.33 39.15 -8.86
CA SER A 38 9.65 38.11 -7.90
C SER A 38 9.85 36.77 -8.63
N PRO A 39 10.52 35.79 -7.99
CA PRO A 39 10.61 34.44 -8.53
C PRO A 39 9.22 33.84 -8.84
N GLN A 40 8.21 34.20 -8.05
CA GLN A 40 6.82 33.74 -8.22
C GLN A 40 6.15 34.32 -9.48
N ASP A 41 6.44 35.59 -9.82
CA ASP A 41 5.88 36.22 -11.02
C ASP A 41 6.38 35.55 -12.30
N TYR A 42 7.68 35.19 -12.32
CA TYR A 42 8.27 34.43 -13.41
C TYR A 42 7.64 33.04 -13.53
N TYR A 43 7.39 32.36 -12.41
CA TYR A 43 6.71 31.08 -12.41
C TYR A 43 5.29 31.20 -12.96
N ALA A 44 4.50 32.16 -12.47
CA ALA A 44 3.12 32.38 -12.91
C ALA A 44 3.03 32.67 -14.41
N ARG A 45 3.91 33.53 -14.95
CA ARG A 45 4.00 33.80 -16.39
C ARG A 45 4.37 32.56 -17.18
N GLY A 46 5.35 31.80 -16.70
CA GLY A 46 5.77 30.55 -17.32
C GLY A 46 4.62 29.55 -17.46
N ILE A 47 3.84 29.37 -16.39
CA ILE A 47 2.68 28.47 -16.37
C ILE A 47 1.55 28.99 -17.25
N ALA A 48 1.28 30.29 -17.29
CA ALA A 48 0.20 30.89 -18.08
C ALA A 48 0.37 30.70 -19.59
N MET A 49 1.61 30.49 -20.07
CA MET A 49 1.91 30.26 -21.49
C MET A 49 1.76 28.79 -21.93
N ILE A 50 1.63 27.84 -20.99
CA ILE A 50 1.55 26.40 -21.31
C ILE A 50 0.24 25.97 -21.98
N PRO A 51 -0.94 26.53 -21.64
CA PRO A 51 -2.18 26.21 -22.35
C PRO A 51 -2.19 26.62 -23.83
N GLU A 52 -1.22 27.41 -24.29
CA GLU A 52 -1.15 27.91 -25.66
C GLU A 52 -0.62 26.83 -26.62
N LYS A 53 -1.10 26.84 -27.87
CA LYS A 53 -0.69 25.86 -28.90
C LYS A 53 0.52 26.30 -29.72
N ASP A 54 0.97 27.56 -29.58
CA ASP A 54 2.15 28.04 -30.30
C ASP A 54 3.45 27.58 -29.62
N ASN A 55 4.28 26.86 -30.37
CA ASN A 55 5.60 26.41 -29.92
C ASN A 55 6.50 27.57 -29.47
N ASN A 56 6.35 28.78 -30.02
CA ASN A 56 7.13 29.92 -29.57
C ASN A 56 6.76 30.38 -28.16
N ASP A 57 5.47 30.42 -27.84
CA ASP A 57 5.02 30.81 -26.52
C ASP A 57 5.28 29.72 -25.48
N LEU A 58 5.16 28.44 -25.86
CA LEU A 58 5.62 27.33 -25.02
C LEU A 58 7.12 27.44 -24.68
N LYS A 59 7.98 27.78 -25.65
CA LYS A 59 9.42 28.00 -25.42
C LYS A 59 9.68 29.19 -24.52
N LYS A 60 8.94 30.30 -24.67
CA LYS A 60 9.02 31.46 -23.75
C LYS A 60 8.57 31.08 -22.35
N GLY A 61 7.50 30.30 -22.22
CA GLY A 61 7.02 29.77 -20.95
C GLY A 61 8.09 28.99 -20.21
N VAL A 62 8.76 28.05 -20.90
CA VAL A 62 9.89 27.30 -20.34
C VAL A 62 11.06 28.22 -19.96
N LYS A 63 11.38 29.25 -20.75
CA LYS A 63 12.41 30.25 -20.40
C LYS A 63 12.08 31.01 -19.10
N TYR A 64 10.81 31.37 -18.91
CA TYR A 64 10.34 32.00 -17.66
C TYR A 64 10.44 31.06 -16.46
N LEU A 65 10.03 29.80 -16.61
CA LEU A 65 10.18 28.79 -15.56
C LEU A 65 11.66 28.59 -15.17
N LYS A 66 12.56 28.50 -16.15
CA LYS A 66 14.01 28.40 -15.89
C LYS A 66 14.54 29.63 -15.14
N THR A 67 14.02 30.81 -15.45
CA THR A 67 14.39 32.06 -14.75
C THR A 67 13.87 32.07 -13.32
N ALA A 68 12.64 31.61 -13.09
CA ALA A 68 12.06 31.46 -11.75
C ALA A 68 12.88 30.47 -10.90
N ALA A 69 13.23 29.31 -11.45
CA ALA A 69 14.02 28.28 -10.78
C ALA A 69 15.40 28.82 -10.38
N LYS A 70 16.12 29.48 -11.30
CA LYS A 70 17.41 30.14 -10.99
C LYS A 70 17.34 31.17 -9.87
N LYS A 71 16.16 31.75 -9.64
CA LYS A 71 15.90 32.70 -8.54
C LYS A 71 15.41 32.01 -7.26
N GLY A 72 15.44 30.68 -7.20
CA GLY A 72 15.07 29.89 -6.03
C GLY A 72 13.58 29.58 -5.89
N ASN A 73 12.75 29.78 -6.92
CA ASN A 73 11.34 29.40 -6.87
C ASN A 73 11.20 27.88 -6.86
N ILE A 74 10.69 27.32 -5.76
CA ILE A 74 10.61 25.87 -5.55
C ILE A 74 9.64 25.22 -6.52
N GLU A 75 8.50 25.86 -6.79
CA GLU A 75 7.47 25.37 -7.70
C GLU A 75 8.03 25.22 -9.13
N ALA A 76 8.83 26.19 -9.58
CA ALA A 76 9.52 26.12 -10.86
C ALA A 76 10.59 25.03 -10.90
N ILE A 77 11.36 24.87 -9.81
CA ILE A 77 12.37 23.80 -9.70
C ILE A 77 11.69 22.42 -9.79
N ILE A 78 10.60 22.21 -9.04
CA ILE A 78 9.80 20.98 -9.09
C ILE A 78 9.27 20.74 -10.50
N PHE A 79 8.63 21.75 -11.09
CA PHE A 79 8.05 21.65 -12.43
C PHE A 79 9.09 21.27 -13.48
N LEU A 80 10.27 21.91 -13.46
CA LEU A 80 11.33 21.61 -14.41
C LEU A 80 11.96 20.24 -14.16
N GLY A 81 12.17 19.86 -12.90
CA GLY A 81 12.61 18.51 -12.55
C GLY A 81 11.65 17.43 -13.09
N GLU A 82 10.35 17.65 -12.94
CA GLU A 82 9.29 16.79 -13.48
C GLU A 82 9.23 16.80 -15.02
N LEU A 83 9.39 17.98 -15.64
CA LEU A 83 9.38 18.13 -17.10
C LEU A 83 10.50 17.32 -17.76
N TYR A 84 11.66 17.22 -17.11
CA TYR A 84 12.81 16.47 -17.60
C TYR A 84 12.78 14.98 -17.25
N LEU A 85 11.73 14.47 -16.60
CA LEU A 85 11.52 13.03 -16.40
C LEU A 85 11.07 12.35 -17.70
N ASP A 86 11.66 11.18 -17.99
CA ASP A 86 11.24 10.33 -19.11
C ASP A 86 9.79 9.84 -18.92
N TYR A 87 9.46 9.41 -17.71
CA TYR A 87 8.15 8.94 -17.29
C TYR A 87 7.90 9.24 -15.81
N PHE A 88 6.64 9.18 -15.39
CA PHE A 88 6.26 9.25 -13.97
C PHE A 88 6.14 7.83 -13.41
N PRO A 89 6.83 7.50 -12.30
CA PRO A 89 6.67 6.20 -11.63
C PRO A 89 5.23 5.91 -11.19
N ASP A 90 4.94 4.64 -10.93
CA ASP A 90 3.71 4.25 -10.26
C ASP A 90 3.57 4.96 -8.90
N ALA A 91 2.34 5.37 -8.58
CA ALA A 91 2.00 6.19 -7.42
C ALA A 91 2.65 7.60 -7.39
N TYR A 92 3.28 8.10 -8.46
CA TYR A 92 3.83 9.46 -8.50
C TYR A 92 2.72 10.53 -8.59
N ILE A 93 2.73 11.47 -7.65
CA ILE A 93 1.66 12.44 -7.42
C ILE A 93 2.03 13.80 -8.00
N THR A 94 1.37 14.27 -9.05
CA THR A 94 1.63 15.62 -9.57
C THR A 94 0.43 16.21 -10.29
N ASP A 95 0.19 17.49 -10.03
CA ASP A 95 -0.83 18.31 -10.70
C ASP A 95 -0.31 18.88 -12.04
N ASN A 96 0.94 18.60 -12.39
CA ASN A 96 1.59 19.10 -13.59
C ASN A 96 1.48 18.15 -14.78
N LYS A 97 0.89 16.95 -14.65
CA LYS A 97 0.84 15.93 -15.73
C LYS A 97 0.36 16.52 -17.06
N GLY A 98 -0.77 17.22 -17.05
CA GLY A 98 -1.34 17.82 -18.27
C GLY A 98 -0.46 18.93 -18.86
N LYS A 99 0.12 19.78 -18.01
CA LYS A 99 1.02 20.87 -18.42
C LYS A 99 2.32 20.31 -19.03
N ILE A 100 2.89 19.29 -18.41
CA ILE A 100 4.10 18.61 -18.89
C ILE A 100 3.82 17.88 -20.20
N ALA A 101 2.67 17.22 -20.33
CA ALA A 101 2.27 16.58 -21.58
C ALA A 101 2.21 17.56 -22.76
N ALA A 102 1.71 18.78 -22.54
CA ALA A 102 1.70 19.83 -23.57
C ALA A 102 3.12 20.26 -23.99
N LEU A 103 4.11 20.21 -23.08
CA LEU A 103 5.49 20.61 -23.33
C LEU A 103 6.37 19.50 -23.91
N ARG A 104 5.93 18.23 -23.89
CA ARG A 104 6.74 17.09 -24.39
C ARG A 104 7.06 17.16 -25.88
N SER A 105 6.31 17.93 -26.67
CA SER A 105 6.59 18.18 -28.10
C SER A 105 7.81 19.06 -28.33
N ILE A 106 8.16 19.93 -27.38
CA ILE A 106 9.24 20.92 -27.52
C ILE A 106 10.39 20.73 -26.53
N VAL A 107 10.16 19.99 -25.44
CA VAL A 107 11.17 19.66 -24.44
C VAL A 107 11.26 18.16 -24.29
N SER A 108 12.42 17.60 -24.64
CA SER A 108 12.73 16.20 -24.39
C SER A 108 13.24 15.99 -22.96
N ALA A 109 13.04 14.78 -22.45
CA ALA A 109 13.58 14.38 -21.17
C ALA A 109 15.12 14.46 -21.16
N ASN A 110 15.69 14.79 -20.00
CA ASN A 110 17.13 15.03 -19.87
C ASN A 110 17.59 14.69 -18.45
N ILE A 111 18.37 13.61 -18.35
CA ILE A 111 18.92 13.08 -17.10
C ILE A 111 19.72 14.13 -16.32
N LYS A 112 20.56 14.92 -17.00
CA LYS A 112 21.44 15.91 -16.35
C LYS A 112 20.65 17.08 -15.78
N GLU A 113 19.71 17.62 -16.55
CA GLU A 113 18.82 18.70 -16.10
C GLU A 113 17.93 18.24 -14.94
N ARG A 114 17.29 17.06 -15.09
CA ARG A 114 16.50 16.42 -14.04
C ARG A 114 17.28 16.32 -12.73
N GLU A 115 18.48 15.74 -12.77
CA GLU A 115 19.35 15.59 -11.59
C GLU A 115 19.74 16.97 -11.02
N SER A 116 20.02 17.95 -11.87
CA SER A 116 20.33 19.31 -11.44
C SER A 116 19.20 19.94 -10.63
N TYR A 117 17.96 19.93 -11.15
CA TYR A 117 16.82 20.55 -10.46
C TYR A 117 16.47 19.81 -9.15
N PHE A 118 16.46 18.47 -9.13
CA PHE A 118 16.18 17.77 -7.88
C PHE A 118 17.30 17.93 -6.84
N ASN A 119 18.58 18.03 -7.25
CA ASN A 119 19.66 18.35 -6.33
C ASN A 119 19.58 19.78 -5.79
N GLU A 120 19.13 20.73 -6.61
CA GLU A 120 18.85 22.11 -6.17
C GLU A 120 17.69 22.15 -5.17
N LEU A 121 16.62 21.41 -5.44
CA LEU A 121 15.45 21.29 -4.58
C LEU A 121 15.81 20.81 -3.17
N ILE A 122 16.63 19.76 -3.08
CA ILE A 122 17.03 19.13 -1.80
C ILE A 122 17.90 20.06 -0.95
N LYS A 123 18.59 21.03 -1.55
CA LYS A 123 19.38 22.04 -0.84
C LYS A 123 18.54 23.18 -0.27
N ASN A 124 17.29 23.34 -0.74
CA ASN A 124 16.42 24.44 -0.32
C ASN A 124 15.75 24.11 1.02
N GLN A 125 15.94 24.95 2.03
CA GLN A 125 15.39 24.69 3.38
C GLN A 125 13.85 24.68 3.39
N SER A 126 13.20 25.54 2.62
CA SER A 126 11.73 25.61 2.58
C SER A 126 11.11 24.40 1.91
N PHE A 127 11.89 23.58 1.17
CA PHE A 127 11.39 22.32 0.62
C PHE A 127 10.99 21.31 1.71
N PHE A 128 11.55 21.42 2.92
CA PHE A 128 11.22 20.53 4.03
C PHE A 128 9.90 20.87 4.73
N ASP A 129 9.26 21.99 4.35
CA ASP A 129 7.96 22.39 4.88
C ASP A 129 6.85 21.38 4.52
N ARG A 130 5.84 21.29 5.39
CA ARG A 130 4.67 20.42 5.23
C ARG A 130 3.97 20.55 3.87
N LYS A 131 3.98 21.74 3.28
CA LYS A 131 3.33 22.00 1.98
C LYS A 131 3.91 21.19 0.81
N TYR A 132 5.17 20.75 0.90
CA TYR A 132 5.82 19.96 -0.14
C TYR A 132 5.85 18.45 0.16
N SER A 133 5.03 17.98 1.10
CA SER A 133 5.02 16.57 1.51
C SER A 133 4.71 15.59 0.37
N LYS A 134 3.89 15.97 -0.62
CA LYS A 134 3.68 15.20 -1.87
C LYS A 134 4.98 15.05 -2.68
N MET A 135 5.75 16.13 -2.82
CA MET A 135 7.01 16.07 -3.56
C MET A 135 8.11 15.34 -2.77
N GLN A 136 8.14 15.48 -1.44
CA GLN A 136 9.03 14.67 -0.59
C GLN A 136 8.75 13.17 -0.77
N PHE A 137 7.47 12.77 -0.83
CA PHE A 137 7.06 11.41 -1.17
C PHE A 137 7.56 11.00 -2.56
N ASN A 138 7.33 11.85 -3.57
CA ASN A 138 7.77 11.61 -4.94
C ASN A 138 9.29 11.43 -5.05
N LEU A 139 10.11 12.18 -4.31
CA LEU A 139 11.57 11.97 -4.28
C LEU A 139 11.89 10.55 -3.82
N GLY A 140 11.24 10.06 -2.78
CA GLY A 140 11.37 8.67 -2.35
C GLY A 140 11.07 7.69 -3.48
N MET A 141 9.96 7.89 -4.20
CA MET A 141 9.60 7.04 -5.34
C MET A 141 10.63 7.11 -6.47
N LEU A 142 11.18 8.28 -6.76
CA LEU A 142 12.24 8.46 -7.77
C LEU A 142 13.53 7.72 -7.39
N TYR A 143 13.93 7.75 -6.12
CA TYR A 143 15.08 6.96 -5.64
C TYR A 143 14.80 5.45 -5.72
N LYS A 144 13.60 5.02 -5.30
CA LYS A 144 13.17 3.61 -5.34
C LYS A 144 13.27 3.01 -6.74
N VAL A 145 12.81 3.73 -7.76
CA VAL A 145 12.89 3.25 -9.16
C VAL A 145 14.22 3.55 -9.83
N GLY A 146 15.16 4.23 -9.15
CA GLY A 146 16.48 4.55 -9.67
C GLY A 146 16.53 5.70 -10.69
N LEU A 147 15.49 6.54 -10.76
CA LEU A 147 15.49 7.77 -11.56
C LEU A 147 16.38 8.87 -10.95
N LEU A 148 16.71 8.77 -9.67
CA LEU A 148 17.75 9.59 -9.03
C LEU A 148 18.91 8.70 -8.58
N LYS A 149 20.14 9.19 -8.75
CA LYS A 149 21.36 8.47 -8.35
C LYS A 149 21.55 8.58 -6.83
N SER A 150 21.77 7.43 -6.21
CA SER A 150 22.25 7.26 -4.84
C SER A 150 23.00 5.93 -4.80
N GLU A 151 24.12 5.86 -4.08
CA GLU A 151 24.79 4.60 -3.77
C GLU A 151 23.89 3.73 -2.87
N GLU A 152 23.17 4.40 -1.96
CA GLU A 152 22.26 3.83 -0.98
C GLU A 152 20.80 4.18 -1.38
N LYS A 153 20.27 3.49 -2.39
CA LYS A 153 18.92 3.78 -2.92
C LYS A 153 17.81 3.49 -1.92
N GLU A 154 17.95 2.43 -1.14
CA GLU A 154 16.94 2.01 -0.17
C GLU A 154 16.89 2.96 1.02
N GLU A 155 18.04 3.44 1.47
CA GLU A 155 18.19 4.44 2.52
C GLU A 155 17.63 5.79 2.06
N ALA A 156 17.92 6.19 0.82
CA ALA A 156 17.35 7.40 0.23
C ALA A 156 15.82 7.30 0.11
N TYR A 157 15.30 6.15 -0.36
CA TYR A 157 13.86 5.88 -0.41
C TYR A 157 13.21 6.02 0.97
N LYS A 158 13.75 5.31 1.98
CA LYS A 158 13.26 5.36 3.36
C LYS A 158 13.33 6.77 3.95
N LYS A 159 14.44 7.48 3.73
CA LYS A 159 14.66 8.85 4.24
C LYS A 159 13.56 9.79 3.75
N TRP A 160 13.29 9.80 2.45
CA TRP A 160 12.29 10.69 1.86
C TRP A 160 10.86 10.29 2.23
N LEU A 161 10.56 8.99 2.34
CA LEU A 161 9.29 8.54 2.91
C LEU A 161 9.11 9.01 4.36
N THR A 162 10.16 8.93 5.17
CA THR A 162 10.10 9.33 6.59
C THR A 162 9.81 10.83 6.71
N ILE A 163 10.56 11.68 5.99
CA ILE A 163 10.35 13.13 5.96
C ILE A 163 8.91 13.47 5.54
N SER A 164 8.43 12.83 4.48
CA SER A 164 7.06 13.05 3.98
C SER A 164 5.99 12.59 4.97
N ALA A 165 6.20 11.46 5.63
CA ALA A 165 5.30 10.91 6.63
C ALA A 165 5.26 11.76 7.91
N ASP A 166 6.40 12.33 8.33
CA ASP A 166 6.49 13.25 9.47
C ASP A 166 5.81 14.57 9.18
N ASN A 167 5.81 15.00 7.91
CA ASN A 167 4.98 16.11 7.41
C ASN A 167 3.51 15.73 7.21
N GLY A 168 3.09 14.53 7.61
CA GLY A 168 1.69 14.11 7.61
C GLY A 168 1.14 13.77 6.24
N ASN A 169 1.98 13.37 5.27
CA ASN A 169 1.49 12.81 4.01
C ASN A 169 0.94 11.38 4.24
N PRO A 170 -0.37 11.15 4.07
CA PRO A 170 -0.98 9.84 4.34
C PRO A 170 -0.43 8.73 3.44
N LEU A 171 -0.06 9.04 2.19
CA LEU A 171 0.54 8.08 1.26
C LEU A 171 1.93 7.66 1.73
N ALA A 172 2.72 8.59 2.27
CA ALA A 172 4.02 8.25 2.83
C ALA A 172 3.89 7.41 4.11
N ILE A 173 2.93 7.72 4.99
CA ILE A 173 2.64 6.94 6.20
C ILE A 173 2.25 5.51 5.82
N TYR A 174 1.36 5.32 4.83
CA TYR A 174 0.99 3.99 4.32
C TYR A 174 2.18 3.26 3.69
N GLN A 175 2.98 3.94 2.86
CA GLN A 175 4.13 3.33 2.20
C GLN A 175 5.26 2.97 3.18
N MET A 176 5.38 3.66 4.32
CA MET A 176 6.24 3.21 5.42
C MET A 176 5.78 1.86 6.00
N GLY A 177 4.46 1.62 6.07
CA GLY A 177 3.91 0.30 6.43
C GLY A 177 4.33 -0.79 5.44
N ILE A 178 4.21 -0.51 4.14
CA ILE A 178 4.66 -1.42 3.08
C ILE A 178 6.17 -1.67 3.14
N TYR A 179 6.97 -0.63 3.37
CA TYR A 179 8.42 -0.71 3.52
C TYR A 179 8.81 -1.71 4.62
N PHE A 180 8.26 -1.56 5.83
CA PHE A 180 8.56 -2.48 6.93
C PHE A 180 8.01 -3.89 6.70
N ASN A 181 6.83 -4.00 6.07
CA ASN A 181 6.23 -5.29 5.74
C ASN A 181 7.12 -6.10 4.79
N ASN A 182 7.70 -5.46 3.78
CA ASN A 182 8.60 -6.12 2.82
C ASN A 182 9.92 -6.58 3.45
N GLN A 183 10.31 -6.00 4.58
CA GLN A 183 11.47 -6.44 5.38
C GLN A 183 11.13 -7.52 6.41
N GLY A 184 9.87 -7.98 6.48
CA GLY A 184 9.40 -8.92 7.51
C GLY A 184 9.30 -8.30 8.91
N LYS A 185 9.38 -6.96 9.03
CA LYS A 185 9.24 -6.21 10.29
C LYS A 185 7.77 -5.93 10.57
N TYR A 186 7.03 -7.00 10.87
CA TYR A 186 5.56 -6.97 10.94
C TYR A 186 5.04 -6.05 12.05
N ILE A 187 5.66 -6.01 13.23
CA ILE A 187 5.17 -5.18 14.33
C ILE A 187 5.27 -3.68 13.97
N GLU A 188 6.38 -3.28 13.36
CA GLU A 188 6.58 -1.92 12.85
C GLU A 188 5.63 -1.59 11.72
N ALA A 189 5.47 -2.49 10.75
CA ALA A 189 4.53 -2.31 9.64
C ALA A 189 3.10 -2.08 10.13
N LEU A 190 2.65 -2.89 11.11
CA LEU A 190 1.32 -2.72 11.71
C LEU A 190 1.16 -1.34 12.36
N LYS A 191 2.15 -0.88 13.13
CA LYS A 191 2.12 0.47 13.73
C LYS A 191 1.94 1.57 12.67
N TRP A 192 2.62 1.44 11.53
CA TRP A 192 2.50 2.38 10.43
C TRP A 192 1.15 2.29 9.72
N PHE A 193 0.60 1.10 9.49
CA PHE A 193 -0.75 0.96 8.93
C PHE A 193 -1.82 1.51 9.87
N THR A 194 -1.72 1.27 11.18
CA THR A 194 -2.62 1.88 12.17
C THR A 194 -2.50 3.41 12.14
N LYS A 195 -1.28 3.96 12.15
CA LYS A 195 -1.06 5.41 12.01
C LYS A 195 -1.67 5.97 10.73
N ALA A 196 -1.56 5.25 9.60
CA ALA A 196 -2.14 5.66 8.33
C ALA A 196 -3.68 5.71 8.43
N PHE A 197 -4.30 4.66 8.96
CA PHE A 197 -5.74 4.62 9.16
C PHE A 197 -6.23 5.71 10.12
N ASP A 198 -5.56 5.93 11.25
CA ASP A 198 -5.95 6.97 12.21
C ASP A 198 -5.86 8.37 11.62
N SER A 199 -4.90 8.61 10.73
CA SER A 199 -4.66 9.94 10.14
C SER A 199 -5.62 10.30 9.01
N SER A 200 -6.11 9.32 8.26
CA SER A 200 -6.85 9.58 7.01
C SER A 200 -8.00 8.63 6.73
N GLN A 201 -8.30 7.71 7.65
CA GLN A 201 -9.31 6.65 7.53
C GLN A 201 -9.16 5.83 6.24
N GLU A 202 -7.91 5.63 5.78
CA GLU A 202 -7.65 5.03 4.49
C GLU A 202 -8.06 3.54 4.46
N PRO A 203 -9.04 3.13 3.63
CA PRO A 203 -9.54 1.76 3.62
C PRO A 203 -8.47 0.70 3.36
N ALA A 204 -7.49 0.98 2.50
CA ALA A 204 -6.39 0.06 2.25
C ALA A 204 -5.59 -0.26 3.53
N SER A 205 -5.43 0.71 4.42
CA SER A 205 -4.75 0.52 5.71
C SER A 205 -5.55 -0.41 6.63
N ALA A 206 -6.88 -0.24 6.71
CA ALA A 206 -7.74 -1.13 7.49
C ALA A 206 -7.74 -2.57 6.97
N ILE A 207 -7.72 -2.76 5.63
CA ILE A 207 -7.56 -4.10 5.03
C ILE A 207 -6.24 -4.73 5.46
N MET A 208 -5.13 -3.98 5.41
CA MET A 208 -3.82 -4.47 5.85
C MET A 208 -3.85 -4.85 7.34
N ILE A 209 -4.43 -4.02 8.21
CA ILE A 209 -4.55 -4.34 9.64
C ILE A 209 -5.38 -5.62 9.85
N GLY A 210 -6.49 -5.77 9.13
CA GLY A 210 -7.31 -6.99 9.15
C GLY A 210 -6.51 -8.23 8.73
N ASP A 211 -5.70 -8.13 7.67
CA ASP A 211 -4.82 -9.21 7.21
C ASP A 211 -3.78 -9.60 8.28
N TYR A 212 -3.28 -8.65 9.06
CA TYR A 212 -2.33 -8.95 10.16
C TYR A 212 -2.99 -9.80 11.24
N TYR A 213 -4.21 -9.48 11.65
CA TYR A 213 -4.99 -10.28 12.59
C TYR A 213 -5.41 -11.63 11.99
N PHE A 214 -5.80 -11.68 10.71
CA PHE A 214 -6.25 -12.90 10.05
C PHE A 214 -5.11 -13.93 9.90
N TYR A 215 -3.94 -13.48 9.45
CA TYR A 215 -2.79 -14.37 9.21
C TYR A 215 -1.89 -14.53 10.44
N GLY A 216 -2.00 -13.67 11.45
CA GLY A 216 -1.13 -13.69 12.63
C GLY A 216 0.29 -13.21 12.31
N LYS A 217 0.42 -12.10 11.56
CA LYS A 217 1.74 -11.56 11.17
C LYS A 217 2.37 -10.83 12.35
N GLY A 218 3.36 -11.47 12.99
CA GLY A 218 4.02 -10.93 14.18
C GLY A 218 3.14 -10.96 15.45
N MET A 219 2.03 -11.70 15.42
CA MET A 219 1.09 -11.85 16.53
C MET A 219 0.24 -13.13 16.41
N ALA A 220 -0.54 -13.46 17.44
CA ALA A 220 -1.51 -14.54 17.36
C ALA A 220 -2.67 -14.19 16.39
N LYS A 221 -3.22 -15.20 15.71
CA LYS A 221 -4.38 -15.03 14.83
C LYS A 221 -5.61 -14.66 15.64
N ASP A 222 -6.34 -13.66 15.16
CA ASP A 222 -7.61 -13.21 15.73
C ASP A 222 -8.61 -12.91 14.61
N TYR A 223 -9.42 -13.91 14.26
CA TYR A 223 -10.39 -13.77 13.19
C TYR A 223 -11.50 -12.75 13.52
N GLN A 224 -11.85 -12.59 14.80
CA GLN A 224 -12.88 -11.63 15.20
C GLN A 224 -12.41 -10.20 14.99
N ARG A 225 -11.18 -9.88 15.43
CA ARG A 225 -10.57 -8.57 15.14
C ARG A 225 -10.37 -8.35 13.65
N SER A 226 -10.01 -9.38 12.89
CA SER A 226 -9.91 -9.21 11.43
C SER A 226 -11.23 -8.79 10.78
N ILE A 227 -12.36 -9.37 11.23
CA ILE A 227 -13.71 -9.00 10.79
C ILE A 227 -13.99 -7.54 11.09
N GLU A 228 -13.73 -7.09 12.33
CA GLU A 228 -13.92 -5.70 12.75
C GLU A 228 -13.15 -4.74 11.82
N TRP A 229 -11.88 -5.03 11.52
CA TRP A 229 -11.07 -4.20 10.64
C TRP A 229 -11.53 -4.20 9.17
N TYR A 230 -11.98 -5.35 8.64
CA TYR A 230 -12.55 -5.38 7.29
C TYR A 230 -13.88 -4.60 7.21
N GLN A 231 -14.70 -4.62 8.27
CA GLN A 231 -15.90 -3.79 8.37
C GLN A 231 -15.54 -2.29 8.43
N GLN A 232 -14.50 -1.93 9.20
CA GLN A 232 -13.97 -0.56 9.22
C GLN A 232 -13.58 -0.09 7.80
N ALA A 233 -12.88 -0.93 7.03
CA ALA A 233 -12.50 -0.61 5.64
C ALA A 233 -13.72 -0.33 4.73
N LEU A 234 -14.82 -1.09 4.90
CA LEU A 234 -16.06 -0.90 4.15
C LEU A 234 -16.83 0.35 4.59
N SER A 235 -16.82 0.66 5.89
CA SER A 235 -17.53 1.81 6.46
C SER A 235 -16.79 3.14 6.32
N ALA A 236 -15.47 3.10 6.15
CA ALA A 236 -14.65 4.30 6.04
C ALA A 236 -15.14 5.21 4.89
N PRO A 237 -15.19 6.53 5.09
CA PRO A 237 -15.60 7.46 4.05
C PRO A 237 -14.68 7.31 2.84
N SER A 238 -15.23 7.44 1.63
CA SER A 238 -14.41 7.52 0.43
C SER A 238 -13.46 8.69 0.57
N SER A 239 -12.15 8.42 0.66
CA SER A 239 -11.12 9.46 0.63
C SER A 239 -10.77 9.73 -0.84
N PRO A 240 -11.31 10.81 -1.46
CA PRO A 240 -11.04 11.09 -2.86
C PRO A 240 -9.55 11.34 -3.15
N ASP A 241 -8.75 11.68 -2.13
CA ASP A 241 -7.34 12.05 -2.31
C ASP A 241 -6.35 10.87 -2.28
N ILE A 242 -6.73 9.73 -1.68
CA ILE A 242 -5.83 8.56 -1.51
C ILE A 242 -6.24 7.40 -2.44
N SER A 243 -7.54 7.26 -2.75
CA SER A 243 -8.07 6.26 -3.68
C SER A 243 -7.52 6.40 -5.11
N LEU A 244 -7.03 7.59 -5.48
CA LEU A 244 -6.40 7.85 -6.78
C LEU A 244 -5.04 7.15 -6.97
N TRP A 245 -4.39 6.68 -5.89
CA TRP A 245 -2.98 6.26 -5.95
C TRP A 245 -2.71 4.84 -5.43
N ILE A 246 -3.58 4.31 -4.57
CA ILE A 246 -3.45 2.94 -4.05
C ILE A 246 -4.28 2.01 -4.93
N LYS A 247 -5.61 2.15 -4.89
CA LYS A 247 -6.63 1.39 -5.63
C LYS A 247 -7.93 2.17 -5.66
N ASP A 248 -8.74 1.95 -6.70
CA ASP A 248 -10.10 2.48 -6.75
C ASP A 248 -10.92 1.96 -5.55
N ARG A 249 -11.85 2.78 -5.06
CA ARG A 249 -12.73 2.49 -3.93
C ARG A 249 -13.55 1.23 -4.17
N GLU A 250 -14.01 1.00 -5.41
CA GLU A 250 -14.76 -0.21 -5.76
C GLU A 250 -13.92 -1.48 -5.56
N GLU A 251 -12.67 -1.46 -6.03
CA GLU A 251 -11.73 -2.58 -5.86
C GLU A 251 -11.43 -2.82 -4.37
N LEU A 252 -11.21 -1.75 -3.59
CA LEU A 252 -10.98 -1.86 -2.15
C LEU A 252 -12.20 -2.45 -1.42
N ASN A 253 -13.42 -2.08 -1.81
CA ASN A 253 -14.64 -2.64 -1.23
C ASN A 253 -14.79 -4.12 -1.57
N GLU A 254 -14.51 -4.51 -2.81
CA GLU A 254 -14.54 -5.91 -3.21
C GLU A 254 -13.53 -6.72 -2.38
N TRP A 255 -12.30 -6.21 -2.26
CA TRP A 255 -11.23 -6.83 -1.50
C TRP A 255 -11.56 -7.00 -0.01
N ALA A 256 -12.14 -5.97 0.60
CA ALA A 256 -12.58 -6.01 1.99
C ALA A 256 -13.74 -7.01 2.17
N THR A 257 -14.72 -7.01 1.27
CA THR A 257 -15.86 -7.94 1.31
C THR A 257 -15.44 -9.39 1.18
N GLN A 258 -14.55 -9.70 0.23
CA GLN A 258 -14.01 -11.05 0.05
C GLN A 258 -13.30 -11.55 1.31
N ARG A 259 -12.44 -10.70 1.91
CA ARG A 259 -11.70 -11.03 3.13
C ARG A 259 -12.62 -11.18 4.34
N LEU A 260 -13.60 -10.29 4.49
CA LEU A 260 -14.65 -10.37 5.51
C LEU A 260 -15.36 -11.73 5.45
N ASN A 261 -15.86 -12.11 4.27
CA ASN A 261 -16.54 -13.40 4.08
C ASN A 261 -15.65 -14.61 4.44
N ILE A 262 -14.35 -14.54 4.13
CA ILE A 262 -13.40 -15.60 4.49
C ILE A 262 -13.18 -15.65 6.00
N ALA A 263 -13.03 -14.50 6.67
CA ALA A 263 -12.85 -14.40 8.11
C ALA A 263 -14.08 -14.89 8.88
N GLU A 264 -15.28 -14.50 8.46
CA GLU A 264 -16.55 -14.98 9.02
C GLU A 264 -16.68 -16.51 8.91
N LYS A 265 -16.35 -17.09 7.74
CA LYS A 265 -16.31 -18.55 7.58
C LYS A 265 -15.34 -19.23 8.53
N LYS A 266 -14.18 -18.63 8.81
CA LYS A 266 -13.22 -19.18 9.77
C LYS A 266 -13.76 -19.15 11.20
N VAL A 267 -14.41 -18.07 11.61
CA VAL A 267 -15.10 -17.99 12.91
C VAL A 267 -16.21 -19.03 13.00
N CYS A 268 -17.10 -19.09 11.99
CA CYS A 268 -18.17 -20.08 11.92
C CYS A 268 -17.63 -21.51 11.97
N SER A 269 -16.55 -21.84 11.27
CA SER A 269 -15.94 -23.19 11.30
C SER A 269 -15.36 -23.57 12.67
N LYS A 270 -14.86 -22.57 13.43
CA LYS A 270 -14.37 -22.78 14.79
C LYS A 270 -15.52 -22.99 15.77
N ILE A 271 -16.65 -22.33 15.54
CA ILE A 271 -17.89 -22.47 16.32
C ILE A 271 -18.64 -23.75 15.91
N SER A 272 -18.55 -24.17 14.64
CA SER A 272 -19.29 -25.29 14.05
C SER A 272 -18.58 -26.63 14.14
N LYS A 273 -17.65 -26.84 15.07
CA LYS A 273 -17.26 -28.19 15.44
C LYS A 273 -18.51 -28.89 16.00
N GLN A 274 -19.25 -29.51 15.11
CA GLN A 274 -20.52 -30.13 15.40
C GLN A 274 -20.26 -31.26 16.38
N LEU A 275 -20.76 -31.11 17.61
CA LEU A 275 -20.61 -32.11 18.65
C LEU A 275 -21.41 -33.36 18.25
N VAL A 276 -20.70 -34.44 17.91
CA VAL A 276 -21.32 -35.72 17.57
C VAL A 276 -21.33 -36.60 18.81
N ILE A 277 -22.53 -36.96 19.27
CA ILE A 277 -22.70 -37.90 20.38
C ILE A 277 -22.60 -39.31 19.82
N VAL A 278 -21.57 -40.05 20.24
CA VAL A 278 -21.37 -41.46 19.86
C VAL A 278 -21.72 -42.33 21.06
N LYS A 279 -22.83 -43.05 20.95
CA LYS A 279 -23.29 -43.98 21.99
C LYS A 279 -22.64 -45.35 21.78
N TYR A 280 -22.05 -45.88 22.84
CA TYR A 280 -21.32 -47.15 22.79
C TYR A 280 -21.63 -48.05 23.99
N ARG A 281 -21.46 -49.35 23.79
CA ARG A 281 -21.53 -50.37 24.85
C ARG A 281 -20.30 -51.25 24.82
N ILE A 282 -19.92 -51.78 25.98
CA ILE A 282 -18.76 -52.66 26.14
C ILE A 282 -19.24 -54.01 26.65
N ILE A 283 -18.73 -55.10 26.06
CA ILE A 283 -18.93 -56.46 26.58
C ILE A 283 -17.57 -57.10 26.82
N GLY A 284 -17.33 -57.59 28.04
CA GLY A 284 -16.12 -58.29 28.42
C GLY A 284 -15.74 -58.04 29.87
N GLY A 285 -14.45 -58.20 30.18
CA GLY A 285 -13.90 -58.02 31.52
C GLY A 285 -12.59 -57.24 31.52
N LEU A 286 -11.95 -57.14 32.69
CA LEU A 286 -10.78 -56.28 32.94
C LEU A 286 -9.59 -56.53 32.00
N ASN A 287 -9.42 -57.75 31.50
CA ASN A 287 -8.30 -58.14 30.63
C ASN A 287 -8.64 -58.15 29.13
N SER A 288 -9.91 -58.10 28.77
CA SER A 288 -10.36 -58.16 27.38
C SER A 288 -11.81 -57.72 27.27
N PHE A 289 -12.08 -56.76 26.38
CA PHE A 289 -13.44 -56.37 26.05
C PHE A 289 -13.62 -56.00 24.58
N SER A 290 -14.87 -56.07 24.14
CA SER A 290 -15.36 -55.75 22.81
C SER A 290 -16.25 -54.51 22.87
N ILE A 291 -16.09 -53.62 21.90
CA ILE A 291 -16.76 -52.33 21.85
C ILE A 291 -17.75 -52.34 20.67
N PHE A 292 -18.97 -51.89 20.94
CA PHE A 292 -20.06 -51.83 19.96
C PHE A 292 -20.68 -50.43 19.98
N THR A 293 -21.26 -50.01 18.86
CA THR A 293 -21.96 -48.73 18.75
C THR A 293 -23.43 -48.95 18.39
N SER A 294 -24.31 -48.10 18.90
CA SER A 294 -25.72 -48.10 18.48
C SER A 294 -25.86 -47.76 17.00
N ASP A 295 -24.94 -46.95 16.48
CA ASP A 295 -25.04 -46.34 15.15
C ASP A 295 -24.67 -47.32 14.02
N LEU A 296 -24.31 -48.56 14.35
CA LEU A 296 -24.10 -49.67 13.40
C LEU A 296 -24.97 -50.88 13.76
N ASN A 297 -26.22 -50.68 14.21
CA ASN A 297 -27.13 -51.75 14.61
C ASN A 297 -26.51 -52.73 15.63
N GLY A 298 -25.60 -52.23 16.49
CA GLY A 298 -24.93 -53.05 17.49
C GLY A 298 -23.74 -53.88 16.99
N ASN A 299 -23.18 -53.58 15.80
CA ASN A 299 -21.98 -54.24 15.27
C ASN A 299 -20.71 -53.94 16.06
N LEU A 300 -19.77 -54.89 16.01
CA LEU A 300 -18.46 -54.80 16.67
C LEU A 300 -17.56 -53.80 15.95
N ILE A 301 -17.16 -52.73 16.64
CA ILE A 301 -16.24 -51.72 16.11
C ILE A 301 -14.79 -51.91 16.55
N GLY A 302 -14.55 -52.73 17.58
CA GLY A 302 -13.19 -53.03 17.99
C GLY A 302 -13.09 -53.85 19.27
N LYS A 303 -11.86 -54.25 19.59
CA LYS A 303 -11.51 -55.06 20.77
C LYS A 303 -10.26 -54.52 21.41
N VAL A 304 -10.24 -54.49 22.74
CA VAL A 304 -9.05 -54.16 23.53
C VAL A 304 -8.71 -55.37 24.39
N LYS A 305 -7.48 -55.86 24.30
CA LYS A 305 -7.04 -57.07 24.99
C LYS A 305 -5.63 -56.92 25.55
N LYS A 306 -5.43 -57.34 26.80
CA LYS A 306 -4.12 -57.49 27.43
C LYS A 306 -3.48 -58.81 26.99
N GLN A 307 -2.29 -58.78 26.39
CA GLN A 307 -1.52 -59.95 25.95
C GLN A 307 -0.04 -59.76 26.27
N ASN A 308 0.60 -60.76 26.88
CA ASN A 308 2.06 -60.84 27.06
C ASN A 308 2.73 -59.52 27.48
N GLY A 309 2.23 -58.88 28.54
CA GLY A 309 2.81 -57.65 29.11
C GLY A 309 2.44 -56.34 28.40
N TYR A 310 1.67 -56.36 27.31
CA TYR A 310 1.17 -55.16 26.63
C TYR A 310 -0.35 -55.20 26.40
N ILE A 311 -0.94 -54.06 26.06
CA ILE A 311 -2.36 -53.94 25.72
C ILE A 311 -2.47 -53.63 24.23
N LEU A 312 -3.30 -54.39 23.53
CA LEU A 312 -3.54 -54.25 22.11
C LEU A 312 -4.97 -53.78 21.86
N ALA A 313 -5.11 -52.62 21.25
CA ALA A 313 -6.38 -52.09 20.76
C ALA A 313 -6.50 -52.40 19.25
N ARG A 314 -7.64 -52.96 18.84
CA ARG A 314 -7.97 -53.23 17.44
C ARG A 314 -9.30 -52.57 17.09
N SER A 315 -9.34 -51.85 15.97
CA SER A 315 -10.56 -51.23 15.43
C SER A 315 -10.88 -51.85 14.07
N ASN A 316 -12.16 -52.21 13.88
CA ASN A 316 -12.70 -52.69 12.62
C ASN A 316 -13.36 -51.51 11.90
N ILE A 317 -12.84 -51.17 10.73
CA ILE A 317 -13.27 -50.03 9.93
C ILE A 317 -13.88 -50.56 8.62
N MET A 318 -15.07 -50.09 8.29
CA MET A 318 -15.72 -50.39 7.00
C MET A 318 -15.52 -49.21 6.05
N ILE A 319 -14.77 -49.41 4.97
CA ILE A 319 -14.55 -48.39 3.93
C ILE A 319 -15.09 -48.93 2.61
N LYS A 320 -16.11 -48.29 2.02
CA LYS A 320 -16.65 -48.63 0.68
C LYS A 320 -16.82 -50.15 0.49
N SER A 321 -17.49 -50.82 1.43
CA SER A 321 -17.74 -52.28 1.49
C SER A 321 -16.54 -53.21 1.79
N VAL A 322 -15.37 -52.67 2.11
CA VAL A 322 -14.19 -53.44 2.54
C VAL A 322 -13.99 -53.30 4.05
N SER A 323 -13.81 -54.44 4.75
CA SER A 323 -13.45 -54.48 6.17
C SER A 323 -11.94 -54.40 6.34
N ILE A 324 -11.45 -53.32 6.94
CA ILE A 324 -10.04 -53.12 7.28
C ILE A 324 -9.89 -53.09 8.80
N SER A 325 -8.95 -53.88 9.33
CA SER A 325 -8.62 -53.86 10.76
C SER A 325 -7.36 -53.02 11.00
N LYS A 326 -7.45 -51.99 11.85
CA LYS A 326 -6.28 -51.27 12.38
C LYS A 326 -5.99 -51.74 13.80
N SER A 327 -4.72 -51.79 14.19
CA SER A 327 -4.33 -52.14 15.56
C SER A 327 -3.19 -51.28 16.06
N THR A 328 -3.21 -50.93 17.34
CA THR A 328 -2.13 -50.22 18.02
C THR A 328 -1.88 -50.79 19.41
N LYS A 329 -0.65 -50.64 19.92
CA LYS A 329 -0.34 -50.84 21.33
C LYS A 329 -0.71 -49.58 22.10
N VAL A 330 -1.22 -49.75 23.31
CA VAL A 330 -1.64 -48.67 24.22
C VAL A 330 -1.16 -48.95 25.63
N ASP A 331 -1.06 -47.92 26.46
CA ASP A 331 -0.52 -48.01 27.81
C ASP A 331 -1.57 -48.48 28.82
N SER A 332 -2.86 -48.25 28.52
CA SER A 332 -3.97 -48.65 29.39
C SER A 332 -5.20 -49.17 28.64
N MET A 333 -6.06 -49.91 29.35
CA MET A 333 -7.33 -50.40 28.80
C MET A 333 -8.27 -49.23 28.43
N SER A 334 -8.27 -48.14 29.20
CA SER A 334 -9.04 -46.92 28.94
C SER A 334 -8.55 -46.17 27.71
N GLU A 335 -7.23 -46.09 27.52
CA GLU A 335 -6.66 -45.50 26.31
C GLU A 335 -6.98 -46.35 25.09
N GLY A 336 -6.94 -47.69 25.20
CA GLY A 336 -7.39 -48.59 24.16
C GLY A 336 -8.85 -48.37 23.76
N LEU A 337 -9.73 -48.16 24.75
CA LEU A 337 -11.13 -47.83 24.51
C LEU A 337 -11.26 -46.50 23.76
N HIS A 338 -10.59 -45.45 24.26
CA HIS A 338 -10.63 -44.13 23.66
C HIS A 338 -10.09 -44.14 22.22
N TRP A 339 -9.01 -44.86 21.97
CA TRP A 339 -8.42 -45.01 20.64
C TRP A 339 -9.38 -45.69 19.67
N VAL A 340 -10.04 -46.80 20.08
CA VAL A 340 -11.01 -47.49 19.21
C VAL A 340 -12.22 -46.59 18.89
N LEU A 341 -12.75 -45.89 19.90
CA LEU A 341 -13.89 -44.99 19.73
C LEU A 341 -13.57 -43.80 18.81
N THR A 342 -12.41 -43.17 19.01
CA THR A 342 -11.94 -42.06 18.18
C THR A 342 -11.65 -42.51 16.75
N THR A 343 -10.95 -43.64 16.60
CA THR A 343 -10.69 -44.23 15.28
C THR A 343 -12.00 -44.52 14.53
N TYR A 344 -13.00 -45.09 15.20
CA TYR A 344 -14.31 -45.30 14.61
C TYR A 344 -14.98 -43.98 14.19
N ALA A 345 -15.01 -43.02 15.11
CA ALA A 345 -15.71 -41.75 14.92
C ALA A 345 -15.08 -40.91 13.81
N ASP A 346 -13.74 -40.82 13.76
CA ASP A 346 -13.00 -40.14 12.70
C ASP A 346 -13.31 -40.72 11.32
N ASN A 347 -13.34 -42.06 11.20
CA ASN A 347 -13.63 -42.72 9.92
C ASN A 347 -15.08 -42.56 9.48
N LYS A 348 -16.03 -42.48 10.43
CA LYS A 348 -17.45 -42.40 10.11
C LYS A 348 -17.95 -40.98 9.91
N TYR A 349 -17.51 -40.05 10.75
CA TYR A 349 -18.08 -38.70 10.86
C TYR A 349 -17.12 -37.60 10.40
N GLY A 350 -15.83 -37.91 10.17
CA GLY A 350 -14.80 -36.96 9.77
C GLY A 350 -13.95 -36.49 10.94
N VAL A 351 -12.67 -36.20 10.66
CA VAL A 351 -11.64 -35.79 11.65
C VAL A 351 -11.80 -34.35 12.16
N ASP A 352 -12.71 -33.56 11.58
CA ASP A 352 -12.97 -32.15 11.88
C ASP A 352 -14.10 -31.94 12.90
N LYS A 353 -14.63 -33.02 13.49
CA LYS A 353 -15.72 -33.03 14.47
C LYS A 353 -15.20 -33.21 15.89
N ASP A 354 -15.93 -32.69 16.87
CA ASP A 354 -15.69 -33.02 18.28
C ASP A 354 -16.66 -34.14 18.69
N PHE A 355 -16.15 -35.11 19.45
CA PHE A 355 -16.90 -36.31 19.84
C PHE A 355 -17.21 -36.34 21.33
N ASN A 356 -18.46 -36.64 21.68
CA ASN A 356 -18.86 -36.99 23.04
C ASN A 356 -19.22 -38.48 23.10
N PHE A 357 -18.39 -39.27 23.77
CA PHE A 357 -18.60 -40.71 23.90
C PHE A 357 -19.45 -41.01 25.13
N VAL A 358 -20.66 -41.54 24.91
CA VAL A 358 -21.62 -41.83 25.98
C VAL A 358 -21.80 -43.35 26.09
N ILE A 359 -21.51 -43.90 27.26
CA ILE A 359 -21.74 -45.32 27.53
C ILE A 359 -23.25 -45.59 27.69
N THR A 360 -23.74 -46.63 27.03
CA THR A 360 -25.13 -47.12 27.15
C THR A 360 -25.14 -48.48 27.85
N LYS A 361 -26.17 -48.72 28.66
CA LYS A 361 -26.37 -49.98 29.38
C LYS A 361 -26.58 -51.16 28.45
#